data_AF-A0A0W0G9H6-F1
#
_entry.id   AF-A0A0W0G9H6-F1
#
_cell.length_a   1.000
_cell.length_b   1.000
_cell.length_c   1.000
_cell.angle_alpha   90.00
_cell.angle_beta   90.00
_cell.angle_gamma   90.00
#
_symmetry.space_group_name_H-M   'P 1'
#
loop_
_entity.id
_entity.type
_entity.pdbx_description
1 polymer ?
#
loop_
_entity_poly.entity_id
_entity_poly.type
_entity_poly.pdbx_seq_one_letter_code
_entity_poly.pdbx_strand_id
1 'polypeptide(L)'
;MPAVWSRHPKYALFVFVVLATTFYLLNPLAGPAPLRPQDFVYDPSLPGRLTMADKIYDKLLEDRKGLIKKFGPNPDDVAMFPPNKDPWPAYTVWDFFPAAYNCPHEIQRLGALGDGGKWVCGISRVRDKEDCVVYSFGINYESSFEAEILANTRHCEIWGYDFSVNSFGPEIPKSNQHRAHFKSYKLAGTDREAYGDEPAQYTLATLMKQNGHKHIDILKVDIESWEFETLTALVKPYMDAGEPLPFGQLQLEIHVWHKTFPEYLKWWETLEAAGLRPFWTEPNLVYQNYNRGGSADLAEYSFLNIKGNNIFIKDPKPTGNMKHEHM
;
A
#
# COMPACT_ATOMS: atom_id res chain seq x y z
N MET A 1 -31.99 60.16 -24.70
CA MET A 1 -31.77 59.03 -23.77
C MET A 1 -31.97 57.73 -24.55
N PRO A 2 -31.16 56.70 -24.26
CA PRO A 2 -30.19 56.13 -25.21
C PRO A 2 -30.78 55.12 -26.20
N ALA A 3 -30.23 55.14 -27.42
CA ALA A 3 -30.43 54.12 -28.45
C ALA A 3 -30.00 52.76 -27.90
N VAL A 4 -30.96 51.85 -27.72
CA VAL A 4 -30.69 50.43 -27.45
C VAL A 4 -30.02 49.87 -28.70
N TRP A 5 -28.78 49.42 -28.54
CA TRP A 5 -27.89 49.02 -29.63
C TRP A 5 -28.53 47.92 -30.51
N SER A 6 -28.82 48.25 -31.77
CA SER A 6 -29.02 47.26 -32.83
C SER A 6 -27.67 46.61 -33.17
N ARG A 7 -27.22 45.69 -32.31
CA ARG A 7 -25.97 44.96 -32.53
C ARG A 7 -26.11 44.12 -33.80
N HIS A 8 -25.18 44.32 -34.74
CA HIS A 8 -25.11 43.58 -36.00
C HIS A 8 -25.15 42.07 -35.73
N PRO A 9 -25.90 41.26 -36.50
CA PRO A 9 -26.11 39.82 -36.21
C PRO A 9 -24.79 39.02 -36.07
N LYS A 10 -23.74 39.44 -36.79
CA LYS A 10 -22.38 38.89 -36.63
C LYS A 10 -21.78 39.07 -35.24
N TYR A 11 -22.08 40.18 -34.55
CA TYR A 11 -21.63 40.43 -33.19
C TYR A 11 -22.37 39.55 -32.18
N ALA A 12 -23.69 39.37 -32.36
CA ALA A 12 -24.48 38.45 -31.54
C ALA A 12 -23.99 36.99 -31.69
N LEU A 13 -23.70 36.56 -32.92
CA LEU A 13 -23.12 35.25 -33.19
C LEU A 13 -21.73 35.08 -32.56
N PHE A 14 -20.87 36.09 -32.68
CA PHE A 14 -19.54 36.06 -32.07
C PHE A 14 -19.61 35.94 -30.54
N VAL A 15 -20.46 36.75 -29.89
CA VAL A 15 -20.67 36.68 -28.43
C VAL A 15 -21.24 35.33 -28.02
N PHE A 16 -22.19 34.77 -28.78
CA PHE A 16 -22.72 33.43 -28.52
C PHE A 16 -21.64 32.35 -28.62
N VAL A 17 -20.79 32.38 -29.65
CA VAL A 17 -19.69 31.42 -29.81
C VAL A 17 -18.69 31.54 -28.66
N VAL A 18 -18.32 32.77 -28.26
CA VAL A 18 -17.42 33.00 -27.13
C VAL A 18 -18.03 32.50 -25.83
N LEU A 19 -19.31 32.76 -25.57
CA LEU A 19 -20.00 32.26 -24.38
C LEU A 19 -20.12 30.74 -24.40
N ALA A 20 -20.55 30.14 -25.51
CA ALA A 20 -20.66 28.69 -25.65
C ALA A 20 -19.31 27.98 -25.50
N THR A 21 -18.25 28.54 -26.07
CA THR A 21 -16.87 28.01 -25.94
C THR A 21 -16.37 28.17 -24.50
N THR A 22 -16.62 29.32 -23.87
CA THR A 22 -16.30 29.54 -22.45
C THR A 22 -17.06 28.57 -21.55
N PHE A 23 -18.36 28.36 -21.77
CA PHE A 23 -19.16 27.39 -21.03
C PHE A 23 -18.71 25.95 -21.28
N TYR A 24 -18.26 25.62 -22.49
CA TYR A 24 -17.71 24.30 -22.82
C TYR A 24 -16.35 24.06 -22.15
N LEU A 25 -15.43 25.03 -22.21
CA LEU A 25 -14.09 24.93 -21.63
C LEU A 25 -14.10 25.04 -20.11
N LEU A 26 -15.04 25.79 -19.53
CA LEU A 26 -15.22 25.94 -18.08
C LEU A 26 -16.29 24.99 -17.53
N ASN A 27 -16.78 24.02 -18.33
CA ASN A 27 -17.83 23.12 -17.88
C ASN A 27 -17.33 22.29 -16.68
N PRO A 28 -17.80 22.58 -15.45
CA PRO A 28 -17.34 21.86 -14.26
C PRO A 28 -17.88 20.42 -14.21
N LEU A 29 -18.75 20.05 -15.15
CA LEU A 29 -19.30 18.71 -15.31
C LEU A 29 -18.50 17.86 -16.31
N ALA A 30 -17.54 18.44 -17.05
CA ALA A 30 -16.62 17.67 -17.87
C ALA A 30 -15.59 17.02 -16.93
N GLY A 31 -15.94 15.84 -16.39
CA GLY A 31 -14.99 15.01 -15.67
C GLY A 31 -13.82 14.58 -16.57
N PRO A 32 -12.70 14.11 -16.00
CA PRO A 32 -11.59 13.59 -16.78
C PRO A 32 -12.08 12.52 -17.76
N ALA A 33 -11.56 12.54 -18.98
CA ALA A 33 -11.92 11.56 -19.99
C ALA A 33 -11.65 10.14 -19.47
N PRO A 34 -12.55 9.16 -19.72
CA PRO A 34 -12.30 7.79 -19.30
C PRO A 34 -11.05 7.27 -20.00
N LEU A 35 -10.17 6.58 -19.26
CA LEU A 35 -9.06 5.85 -19.85
C LEU A 35 -9.61 4.83 -20.85
N ARG A 36 -9.19 4.95 -22.11
CA ARG A 36 -9.57 4.04 -23.19
C ARG A 36 -8.48 3.01 -23.39
N PRO A 37 -8.79 1.80 -23.88
CA PRO A 37 -7.78 0.80 -24.25
C PRO A 37 -6.68 1.36 -25.17
N GLN A 38 -7.01 2.33 -26.03
CA GLN A 38 -6.06 2.98 -26.94
C GLN A 38 -5.08 3.94 -26.24
N ASP A 39 -5.35 4.36 -25.00
CA ASP A 39 -4.47 5.24 -24.22
C ASP A 39 -3.27 4.48 -23.62
N PHE A 40 -3.27 3.15 -23.74
CA PHE A 40 -2.22 2.25 -23.30
C PHE A 40 -1.38 1.78 -24.48
N VAL A 41 -0.22 2.42 -24.68
CA VAL A 41 0.84 1.84 -25.52
C VAL A 41 1.44 0.67 -24.76
N TYR A 42 1.37 -0.53 -25.34
CA TYR A 42 1.93 -1.73 -24.72
C TYR A 42 3.47 -1.65 -24.75
N ASP A 43 4.07 -1.35 -23.61
CA ASP A 43 5.50 -1.48 -23.36
C ASP A 43 5.71 -2.59 -22.30
N PRO A 44 6.25 -3.76 -22.70
CA PRO A 44 6.44 -4.86 -21.79
C PRO A 44 7.66 -4.66 -20.87
N SER A 45 8.43 -3.58 -21.00
CA SER A 45 9.55 -3.30 -20.10
C SER A 45 9.07 -2.98 -18.67
N LEU A 46 9.95 -3.13 -17.67
CA LEU A 46 9.62 -2.75 -16.30
C LEU A 46 9.19 -1.27 -16.19
N PRO A 47 9.91 -0.28 -16.77
CA PRO A 47 9.44 1.11 -16.81
C PRO A 47 8.08 1.30 -17.47
N GLY A 48 7.81 0.57 -18.56
CA GLY A 48 6.52 0.58 -19.25
C GLY A 48 5.37 0.10 -18.37
N ARG A 49 5.56 -1.05 -17.69
CA ARG A 49 4.58 -1.61 -16.75
C ARG A 49 4.31 -0.68 -15.56
N LEU A 50 5.36 -0.06 -15.01
CA LEU A 50 5.22 0.93 -13.93
C LEU A 50 4.44 2.17 -14.39
N THR A 51 4.79 2.73 -15.55
CA THR A 51 4.08 3.89 -16.13
C THR A 51 2.59 3.58 -16.36
N MET A 52 2.27 2.37 -16.78
CA MET A 52 0.88 1.92 -16.94
C MET A 52 0.17 1.81 -15.58
N ALA A 53 0.82 1.23 -14.57
CA ALA A 53 0.28 1.14 -13.22
C ALA A 53 0.02 2.53 -12.60
N ASP A 54 0.94 3.48 -12.79
CA ASP A 54 0.77 4.87 -12.36
C ASP A 54 -0.50 5.50 -12.97
N LYS A 55 -0.70 5.39 -14.29
CA LYS A 55 -1.90 5.91 -14.97
C LYS A 55 -3.20 5.30 -14.43
N ILE A 56 -3.22 3.99 -14.20
CA ILE A 56 -4.39 3.29 -13.66
C ILE A 56 -4.71 3.81 -12.26
N TYR A 57 -3.68 3.98 -11.43
CA TYR A 57 -3.84 4.46 -10.06
C TYR A 57 -4.24 5.93 -9.99
N ASP A 58 -3.68 6.80 -10.84
CA ASP A 58 -4.07 8.21 -10.93
C ASP A 58 -5.56 8.35 -11.28
N LYS A 59 -6.07 7.50 -12.18
CA LYS A 59 -7.51 7.45 -12.47
C LYS A 59 -8.31 7.03 -11.24
N LEU A 60 -7.85 6.03 -10.47
CA LEU A 60 -8.51 5.62 -9.24
C LEU A 60 -8.62 6.80 -8.25
N LEU A 61 -7.58 7.63 -8.11
CA LEU A 61 -7.61 8.79 -7.20
C LEU A 61 -8.73 9.77 -7.58
N GLU A 62 -8.97 9.99 -8.87
CA GLU A 62 -10.11 10.80 -9.34
C GLU A 62 -11.45 10.10 -9.10
N ASP A 63 -11.54 8.79 -9.33
CA ASP A 63 -12.75 8.01 -9.04
C ASP A 63 -13.09 8.05 -7.54
N ARG A 64 -12.09 7.96 -6.64
CA ARG A 64 -12.25 8.07 -5.18
C ARG A 64 -12.86 9.43 -4.81
N LYS A 65 -12.36 10.53 -5.37
CA LYS A 65 -12.94 11.88 -5.16
C LYS A 65 -14.40 11.92 -5.62
N GLY A 66 -14.71 11.29 -6.75
CA GLY A 66 -16.07 11.15 -7.25
C GLY A 66 -16.98 10.35 -6.31
N LEU A 67 -16.47 9.25 -5.74
CA LEU A 67 -17.19 8.41 -4.79
C LEU A 67 -17.46 9.13 -3.46
N ILE A 68 -16.47 9.87 -2.96
CA ILE A 68 -16.63 10.75 -1.78
C ILE A 68 -17.76 11.73 -2.08
N LYS A 69 -17.63 12.53 -3.16
CA LYS A 69 -18.65 13.52 -3.53
C LYS A 69 -20.07 12.94 -3.66
N LYS A 70 -20.19 11.68 -4.10
CA LYS A 70 -21.47 10.98 -4.25
C LYS A 70 -22.12 10.61 -2.92
N PHE A 71 -21.36 10.12 -1.95
CA PHE A 71 -21.88 9.58 -0.69
C PHE A 71 -21.71 10.50 0.51
N GLY A 72 -20.87 11.53 0.39
CA GLY A 72 -20.65 12.58 1.36
C GLY A 72 -19.84 13.71 0.71
N PRO A 73 -20.45 14.84 0.31
CA PRO A 73 -19.76 15.90 -0.45
C PRO A 73 -18.48 16.37 0.25
N ASN A 74 -18.40 16.20 1.57
CA ASN A 74 -17.19 16.26 2.37
C ASN A 74 -16.86 14.88 2.97
N PRO A 75 -15.58 14.54 3.18
CA PRO A 75 -15.18 13.30 3.85
C PRO A 75 -15.85 13.05 5.22
N ASP A 76 -16.15 14.11 5.98
CA ASP A 76 -16.85 14.01 7.28
C ASP A 76 -18.28 13.46 7.18
N ASP A 77 -18.88 13.55 5.99
CA ASP A 77 -20.24 13.07 5.72
C ASP A 77 -20.26 11.58 5.33
N VAL A 78 -19.09 10.95 5.14
CA VAL A 78 -18.97 9.55 4.73
C VAL A 78 -18.85 8.64 5.96
N ALA A 79 -19.77 7.71 6.12
CA ALA A 79 -19.65 6.66 7.14
C ALA A 79 -18.62 5.60 6.72
N MET A 80 -17.86 5.03 7.66
CA MET A 80 -16.95 3.90 7.39
C MET A 80 -17.70 2.66 6.88
N PHE A 81 -18.80 2.32 7.57
CA PHE A 81 -19.68 1.22 7.23
C PHE A 81 -21.12 1.75 7.33
N PRO A 82 -21.79 2.06 6.21
CA PRO A 82 -23.13 2.62 6.25
C PRO A 82 -24.13 1.63 6.86
N PRO A 83 -25.19 2.13 7.53
CA PRO A 83 -26.18 1.27 8.14
C PRO A 83 -26.96 0.48 7.08
N ASN A 84 -27.37 -0.74 7.43
CA ASN A 84 -28.23 -1.57 6.60
C ASN A 84 -29.70 -1.04 6.60
N LYS A 85 -29.93 0.14 6.01
CA LYS A 85 -31.24 0.84 5.96
C LYS A 85 -31.48 1.50 4.62
N ASP A 86 -32.67 1.29 4.05
CA ASP A 86 -33.06 1.84 2.75
C ASP A 86 -33.10 3.40 2.74
N PRO A 87 -32.59 4.08 1.70
CA PRO A 87 -31.85 3.52 0.55
C PRO A 87 -30.44 3.09 0.93
N TRP A 88 -30.05 1.85 0.60
CA TRP A 88 -28.74 1.29 0.95
C TRP A 88 -27.59 2.00 0.22
N PRO A 89 -26.69 2.70 0.92
CA PRO A 89 -25.44 3.14 0.32
C PRO A 89 -24.61 1.90 0.03
N ALA A 90 -24.43 1.59 -1.26
CA ALA A 90 -23.73 0.38 -1.71
C ALA A 90 -22.21 0.59 -1.66
N TYR A 91 -21.66 0.75 -0.44
CA TYR A 91 -20.23 0.89 -0.21
C TYR A 91 -19.84 0.47 1.21
N THR A 92 -18.57 0.18 1.39
CA THR A 92 -17.82 0.11 2.65
C THR A 92 -16.60 1.03 2.54
N VAL A 93 -15.87 1.27 3.63
CA VAL A 93 -14.63 2.06 3.59
C VAL A 93 -13.66 1.50 2.54
N TRP A 94 -13.58 0.18 2.40
CA TRP A 94 -12.64 -0.49 1.49
C TRP A 94 -12.87 -0.15 0.02
N ASP A 95 -14.11 0.17 -0.38
CA ASP A 95 -14.46 0.54 -1.76
C ASP A 95 -13.84 1.88 -2.20
N PHE A 96 -13.44 2.73 -1.24
CA PHE A 96 -12.72 3.97 -1.54
C PHE A 96 -11.23 3.75 -1.78
N PHE A 97 -10.67 2.64 -1.31
CA PHE A 97 -9.23 2.39 -1.30
C PHE A 97 -8.84 1.08 -2.00
N PRO A 98 -9.39 0.75 -3.18
CA PRO A 98 -9.06 -0.51 -3.83
C PRO A 98 -7.58 -0.57 -4.22
N ALA A 99 -7.03 -1.78 -4.22
CA ALA A 99 -5.65 -2.05 -4.61
C ALA A 99 -5.46 -2.03 -6.14
N ALA A 100 -5.67 -0.88 -6.77
CA ALA A 100 -5.66 -0.75 -8.23
C ALA A 100 -4.26 -0.58 -8.85
N TYR A 101 -3.19 -0.56 -8.07
CA TYR A 101 -1.85 -0.45 -8.62
C TYR A 101 -1.37 -1.81 -9.13
N ASN A 102 -1.15 -1.97 -10.43
CA ASN A 102 -0.69 -3.25 -10.96
C ASN A 102 0.75 -3.53 -10.53
N CYS A 103 0.97 -4.63 -9.80
CA CYS A 103 2.32 -5.14 -9.56
C CYS A 103 3.01 -5.42 -10.90
N PRO A 104 4.24 -4.92 -11.13
CA PRO A 104 4.94 -5.12 -12.39
C PRO A 104 5.61 -6.51 -12.51
N HIS A 105 5.36 -7.42 -11.57
CA HIS A 105 5.93 -8.77 -11.49
C HIS A 105 4.83 -9.80 -11.20
N GLU A 106 5.22 -11.06 -11.01
CA GLU A 106 4.30 -12.08 -10.53
C GLU A 106 3.82 -11.76 -9.10
N ILE A 107 2.52 -11.92 -8.87
CA ILE A 107 1.91 -11.80 -7.54
C ILE A 107 1.74 -13.21 -6.99
N GLN A 108 2.21 -13.45 -5.77
CA GLN A 108 2.10 -14.74 -5.09
C GLN A 108 1.64 -14.54 -3.64
N ARG A 109 0.75 -15.41 -3.16
CA ARG A 109 0.38 -15.48 -1.75
C ARG A 109 1.33 -16.46 -1.07
N LEU A 110 2.11 -15.99 -0.11
CA LEU A 110 3.08 -16.80 0.62
C LEU A 110 2.59 -17.03 2.05
N GLY A 111 2.78 -18.23 2.58
CA GLY A 111 2.31 -18.68 3.88
C GLY A 111 1.03 -19.51 3.80
N ALA A 112 0.44 -19.76 4.96
CA ALA A 112 -0.72 -20.60 5.16
C ALA A 112 -1.92 -20.06 4.37
N LEU A 113 -2.72 -20.98 3.81
CA LEU A 113 -4.05 -20.64 3.31
C LEU A 113 -4.97 -20.31 4.49
N GLY A 114 -5.81 -19.28 4.34
CA GLY A 114 -6.53 -18.70 5.47
C GLY A 114 -5.68 -17.63 6.15
N ASP A 115 -5.74 -17.56 7.48
CA ASP A 115 -5.02 -16.55 8.24
C ASP A 115 -3.48 -16.73 8.21
N GLY A 116 -2.73 -15.63 8.27
CA GLY A 116 -1.26 -15.60 8.37
C GLY A 116 -0.48 -15.39 7.07
N GLY A 117 -0.96 -15.91 5.94
CA GLY A 117 -0.29 -15.75 4.64
C GLY A 117 -0.50 -14.37 4.01
N LYS A 118 0.53 -13.80 3.36
CA LYS A 118 0.48 -12.45 2.78
C LYS A 118 0.81 -12.44 1.28
N TRP A 119 0.29 -11.45 0.56
CA TRP A 119 0.52 -11.29 -0.88
C TRP A 119 1.79 -10.49 -1.18
N VAL A 120 2.65 -11.02 -2.06
CA VAL A 120 3.96 -10.47 -2.38
C VAL A 120 4.07 -10.23 -3.89
N CYS A 121 4.61 -9.07 -4.25
CA CYS A 121 4.94 -8.72 -5.62
C CYS A 121 6.40 -9.10 -5.92
N GLY A 122 6.62 -10.03 -6.85
CA GLY A 122 7.93 -10.31 -7.41
C GLY A 122 8.90 -11.06 -6.51
N ILE A 123 8.49 -12.18 -5.89
CA ILE A 123 9.42 -12.99 -5.07
C ILE A 123 10.65 -13.44 -5.87
N SER A 124 10.51 -13.64 -7.18
CA SER A 124 11.61 -13.96 -8.10
C SER A 124 12.70 -12.88 -8.12
N ARG A 125 12.35 -11.63 -7.81
CA ARG A 125 13.28 -10.48 -7.79
C ARG A 125 14.28 -10.58 -6.66
N VAL A 126 13.88 -11.15 -5.51
CA VAL A 126 14.75 -11.28 -4.33
C VAL A 126 15.34 -12.67 -4.17
N ARG A 127 14.94 -13.65 -5.00
CA ARG A 127 15.38 -15.05 -4.93
C ARG A 127 16.89 -15.21 -4.79
N ASP A 128 17.66 -14.52 -5.63
CA ASP A 128 19.12 -14.61 -5.71
C ASP A 128 19.81 -13.31 -5.24
N LYS A 129 19.09 -12.39 -4.56
CA LYS A 129 19.65 -11.13 -4.04
C LYS A 129 20.43 -11.39 -2.75
N GLU A 130 21.76 -11.27 -2.81
CA GLU A 130 22.68 -11.59 -1.69
C GLU A 130 22.41 -10.80 -0.41
N ASP A 131 22.01 -9.53 -0.51
CA ASP A 131 21.73 -8.64 0.62
C ASP A 131 20.22 -8.51 0.88
N CYS A 132 19.45 -9.58 0.64
CA CYS A 132 18.02 -9.57 0.84
C CYS A 132 17.64 -9.55 2.34
N VAL A 133 16.82 -8.57 2.74
CA VAL A 133 16.39 -8.38 4.12
C VAL A 133 14.87 -8.35 4.19
N VAL A 134 14.29 -9.15 5.09
CA VAL A 134 12.85 -9.18 5.34
C VAL A 134 12.61 -8.92 6.82
N TYR A 135 11.71 -7.99 7.14
CA TYR A 135 11.28 -7.72 8.51
C TYR A 135 9.84 -8.17 8.67
N SER A 136 9.54 -8.87 9.76
CA SER A 136 8.19 -9.33 10.08
C SER A 136 7.81 -8.98 11.50
N PHE A 137 6.73 -8.24 11.66
CA PHE A 137 6.17 -7.84 12.94
C PHE A 137 4.79 -8.47 13.11
N GLY A 138 4.52 -9.03 14.29
CA GLY A 138 3.30 -9.80 14.57
C GLY A 138 3.34 -11.16 13.90
N ILE A 139 4.13 -12.05 14.47
CA ILE A 139 4.30 -13.41 13.96
C ILE A 139 3.36 -14.36 14.70
N ASN A 140 3.10 -14.08 15.98
CA ASN A 140 2.42 -14.98 16.90
C ASN A 140 3.07 -16.37 16.82
N TYR A 141 2.30 -17.45 16.79
CA TYR A 141 2.81 -18.81 16.60
C TYR A 141 2.68 -19.33 15.16
N GLU A 142 2.45 -18.44 14.18
CA GLU A 142 2.26 -18.80 12.76
C GLU A 142 3.40 -18.17 11.95
N SER A 143 4.37 -18.98 11.53
CA SER A 143 5.54 -18.49 10.78
C SER A 143 5.61 -19.00 9.34
N SER A 144 4.47 -19.35 8.74
CA SER A 144 4.42 -19.92 7.41
C SER A 144 4.87 -18.94 6.32
N PHE A 145 4.53 -17.65 6.46
CA PHE A 145 4.95 -16.60 5.53
C PHE A 145 6.48 -16.50 5.50
N GLU A 146 7.09 -16.43 6.67
CA GLU A 146 8.54 -16.36 6.84
C GLU A 146 9.22 -17.64 6.33
N ALA A 147 8.64 -18.81 6.65
CA ALA A 147 9.14 -20.09 6.17
C ALA A 147 9.12 -20.19 4.63
N GLU A 148 8.06 -19.70 3.99
CA GLU A 148 7.93 -19.75 2.53
C GLU A 148 8.88 -18.77 1.82
N ILE A 149 9.13 -17.59 2.40
CA ILE A 149 10.19 -16.70 1.91
C ILE A 149 11.55 -17.39 1.99
N LEU A 150 11.88 -18.03 3.11
CA LEU A 150 13.15 -18.76 3.28
C LEU A 150 13.27 -19.93 2.29
N ALA A 151 12.17 -20.60 1.96
CA ALA A 151 12.15 -21.70 0.99
C ALA A 151 12.33 -21.23 -0.46
N ASN A 152 11.81 -20.05 -0.80
CA ASN A 152 11.83 -19.51 -2.16
C ASN A 152 13.02 -18.58 -2.45
N THR A 153 13.92 -18.37 -1.47
CA THR A 153 15.05 -17.45 -1.61
C THR A 153 16.34 -18.07 -1.07
N ARG A 154 17.47 -17.78 -1.73
CA ARG A 154 18.78 -18.33 -1.36
C ARG A 154 19.44 -17.57 -0.22
N HIS A 155 19.23 -16.26 -0.18
CA HIS A 155 20.04 -15.35 0.64
C HIS A 155 19.23 -14.50 1.60
N CYS A 156 17.90 -14.41 1.45
CA CYS A 156 17.11 -13.54 2.33
C CYS A 156 17.27 -13.95 3.79
N GLU A 157 17.57 -12.95 4.61
CA GLU A 157 17.53 -13.03 6.06
C GLU A 157 16.23 -12.42 6.58
N ILE A 158 15.57 -13.13 7.48
CA ILE A 158 14.31 -12.72 8.11
C ILE A 158 14.57 -12.28 9.53
N TRP A 159 14.06 -11.10 9.87
CA TRP A 159 14.14 -10.48 11.18
C TRP A 159 12.73 -10.34 11.75
N GLY A 160 12.40 -11.24 12.67
CA GLY A 160 11.11 -11.36 13.30
C GLY A 160 11.03 -10.67 14.65
N TYR A 161 9.94 -9.95 14.86
CA TYR A 161 9.69 -9.18 16.07
C TYR A 161 8.27 -9.38 16.57
N ASP A 162 8.13 -9.97 17.75
CA ASP A 162 6.83 -10.14 18.38
C ASP A 162 6.97 -10.29 19.89
N PHE A 163 6.36 -9.38 20.65
CA PHE A 163 6.44 -9.39 22.11
C PHE A 163 5.60 -10.48 22.78
N SER A 164 4.64 -11.06 22.06
CA SER A 164 3.69 -12.06 22.60
C SER A 164 4.26 -13.48 22.61
N VAL A 165 5.35 -13.70 21.86
CA VAL A 165 6.03 -15.00 21.74
C VAL A 165 7.54 -14.86 21.91
N ASN A 166 8.23 -15.99 22.10
CA ASN A 166 9.66 -16.02 22.38
C ASN A 166 10.51 -16.54 21.20
N SER A 167 9.87 -16.99 20.12
CA SER A 167 10.53 -17.50 18.92
C SER A 167 9.55 -17.50 17.75
N PHE A 168 10.07 -17.69 16.53
CA PHE A 168 9.26 -18.14 15.40
C PHE A 168 8.51 -19.44 15.71
N GLY A 169 7.42 -19.65 14.99
CA GLY A 169 6.62 -20.86 14.96
C GLY A 169 7.34 -22.06 14.33
N PRO A 170 6.73 -23.26 14.44
CA PRO A 170 7.36 -24.52 14.01
C PRO A 170 7.51 -24.64 12.48
N GLU A 171 6.93 -23.74 11.69
CA GLU A 171 6.97 -23.76 10.23
C GLU A 171 8.38 -23.51 9.68
N ILE A 172 9.25 -22.80 10.43
CA ILE A 172 10.63 -22.56 10.00
C ILE A 172 11.48 -23.81 10.31
N PRO A 173 11.95 -24.55 9.28
CA PRO A 173 12.74 -25.75 9.51
C PRO A 173 14.13 -25.40 10.05
N LYS A 174 14.73 -26.32 10.82
CA LYS A 174 16.09 -26.17 11.38
C LYS A 174 17.14 -25.79 10.34
N SER A 175 17.02 -26.28 9.11
CA SER A 175 17.92 -25.95 8.00
C SER A 175 17.95 -24.46 7.65
N ASN A 176 16.87 -23.72 7.92
CA ASN A 176 16.76 -22.29 7.60
C ASN A 176 16.98 -21.36 8.80
N GLN A 177 17.16 -21.90 10.01
CA GLN A 177 17.32 -21.09 11.24
C GLN A 177 18.50 -20.12 11.19
N HIS A 178 19.55 -20.43 10.43
CA HIS A 178 20.71 -19.54 10.28
C HIS A 178 20.40 -18.21 9.54
N ARG A 179 19.26 -18.13 8.84
CA ARG A 179 18.75 -16.93 8.16
C ARG A 179 17.52 -16.33 8.86
N ALA A 180 17.14 -16.85 10.04
CA ALA A 180 15.95 -16.41 10.76
C ALA A 180 16.34 -15.92 12.16
N HIS A 181 16.16 -14.63 12.39
CA HIS A 181 16.56 -13.94 13.62
C HIS A 181 15.32 -13.43 14.34
N PHE A 182 15.16 -13.75 15.62
CA PHE A 182 13.95 -13.38 16.37
C PHE A 182 14.27 -12.56 17.63
N LYS A 183 13.43 -11.55 17.91
CA LYS A 183 13.45 -10.79 19.17
C LYS A 183 12.03 -10.48 19.65
N SER A 184 11.79 -10.61 20.96
CA SER A 184 10.49 -10.28 21.55
C SER A 184 10.30 -8.78 21.79
N TYR A 185 10.26 -7.99 20.70
CA TYR A 185 10.10 -6.53 20.75
C TYR A 185 8.79 -6.08 20.10
N LYS A 186 8.28 -4.92 20.53
CA LYS A 186 7.19 -4.20 19.87
C LYS A 186 7.74 -3.24 18.81
N LEU A 187 7.07 -3.15 17.67
CA LEU A 187 7.25 -2.01 16.76
C LEU A 187 6.43 -0.83 17.28
N ALA A 188 7.03 0.36 17.33
CA ALA A 188 6.34 1.57 17.78
C ALA A 188 6.89 2.84 17.11
N GLY A 189 6.21 3.96 17.31
CA GLY A 189 6.67 5.28 16.86
C GLY A 189 7.83 5.87 17.70
N THR A 190 8.13 5.29 18.86
CA THR A 190 9.21 5.74 19.76
C THR A 190 9.90 4.56 20.43
N ASP A 191 11.19 4.74 20.74
CA ASP A 191 12.00 3.76 21.45
C ASP A 191 11.73 3.83 22.95
N ARG A 192 11.59 2.66 23.59
CA ARG A 192 11.53 2.51 25.05
C ARG A 192 12.03 1.11 25.42
N GLU A 193 13.03 1.07 26.28
CA GLU A 193 13.56 -0.16 26.86
C GLU A 193 12.48 -0.90 27.67
N ALA A 194 12.66 -2.21 27.86
CA ALA A 194 11.75 -3.00 28.69
C ALA A 194 11.71 -2.46 30.13
N TYR A 195 10.53 -2.43 30.74
CA TYR A 195 10.34 -1.94 32.11
C TYR A 195 9.32 -2.79 32.86
N GLY A 196 9.80 -3.59 33.82
CA GLY A 196 8.94 -4.56 34.51
C GLY A 196 8.37 -5.57 33.52
N ASP A 197 7.04 -5.70 33.49
CA ASP A 197 6.32 -6.59 32.57
C ASP A 197 6.07 -5.94 31.19
N GLU A 198 6.41 -4.67 31.01
CA GLU A 198 6.28 -3.99 29.74
C GLU A 198 7.42 -4.37 28.78
N PRO A 199 7.13 -4.95 27.60
CA PRO A 199 8.16 -5.32 26.65
C PRO A 199 8.81 -4.07 26.03
N ALA A 200 10.07 -4.24 25.60
CA ALA A 200 10.77 -3.22 24.86
C ALA A 200 10.04 -2.90 23.54
N GLN A 201 10.03 -1.62 23.18
CA GLN A 201 9.50 -1.14 21.92
C GLN A 201 10.54 -0.31 21.20
N TYR A 202 10.60 -0.46 19.89
CA TYR A 202 11.57 0.25 19.07
C TYR A 202 10.92 0.72 17.77
N THR A 203 11.44 1.83 17.25
CA THR A 203 11.17 2.30 15.90
C THR A 203 11.82 1.39 14.87
N LEU A 204 11.24 1.34 13.66
CA LEU A 204 11.85 0.60 12.54
C LEU A 204 13.30 1.07 12.29
N ALA A 205 13.54 2.39 12.37
CA ALA A 205 14.86 2.98 12.17
C ALA A 205 15.89 2.46 13.19
N THR A 206 15.51 2.33 14.46
CA THR A 206 16.38 1.79 15.51
C THR A 206 16.68 0.31 15.26
N LEU A 207 15.67 -0.50 14.92
CA LEU A 207 15.87 -1.93 14.61
C LEU A 207 16.76 -2.13 13.38
N MET A 208 16.57 -1.34 12.31
CA MET A 208 17.44 -1.34 11.14
C MET A 208 18.88 -0.99 11.52
N LYS A 209 19.07 0.05 12.34
CA LYS A 209 20.39 0.47 12.81
C LYS A 209 21.07 -0.60 13.66
N GLN A 210 20.35 -1.24 14.58
CA GLN A 210 20.88 -2.31 15.44
C GLN A 210 21.38 -3.50 14.63
N ASN A 211 20.69 -3.84 13.54
CA ASN A 211 21.07 -4.95 12.66
C ASN A 211 22.02 -4.54 11.53
N GLY A 212 22.34 -3.24 11.40
CA GLY A 212 23.22 -2.73 10.33
C GLY A 212 22.57 -2.67 8.95
N HIS A 213 21.24 -2.73 8.86
CA HIS A 213 20.51 -2.66 7.59
C HIS A 213 20.22 -1.22 7.19
N LYS A 214 20.29 -0.97 5.88
CA LYS A 214 19.93 0.33 5.27
C LYS A 214 18.64 0.26 4.45
N HIS A 215 18.22 -0.95 4.08
CA HIS A 215 17.04 -1.19 3.28
C HIS A 215 16.42 -2.54 3.67
N ILE A 216 15.10 -2.63 3.57
CA ILE A 216 14.32 -3.86 3.77
C ILE A 216 13.63 -4.16 2.43
N ASP A 217 13.78 -5.35 1.89
CA ASP A 217 13.10 -5.70 0.63
C ASP A 217 11.59 -5.89 0.86
N ILE A 218 11.23 -6.63 1.90
CA ILE A 218 9.85 -6.97 2.24
C ILE A 218 9.61 -6.68 3.72
N LEU A 219 8.63 -5.82 4.02
CA LEU A 219 8.24 -5.46 5.38
C LEU A 219 6.82 -5.97 5.64
N LYS A 220 6.65 -6.94 6.56
CA LYS A 220 5.34 -7.34 7.07
C LYS A 220 5.08 -6.63 8.40
N VAL A 221 3.93 -5.98 8.53
CA VAL A 221 3.48 -5.31 9.76
C VAL A 221 2.07 -5.77 10.10
N ASP A 222 1.95 -6.41 11.24
CA ASP A 222 0.71 -6.92 11.79
C ASP A 222 0.75 -6.68 13.31
N ILE A 223 0.21 -5.55 13.80
CA ILE A 223 0.52 -5.08 15.17
C ILE A 223 -0.71 -4.61 15.95
N GLU A 224 -1.88 -5.14 15.61
CA GLU A 224 -3.11 -5.07 16.40
C GLU A 224 -3.46 -3.66 16.88
N SER A 225 -3.95 -2.81 15.97
CA SER A 225 -4.44 -1.43 16.18
C SER A 225 -3.38 -0.33 16.34
N TRP A 226 -2.10 -0.68 16.38
CA TRP A 226 -1.00 0.31 16.46
C TRP A 226 -0.55 0.82 15.10
N GLU A 227 -1.16 0.38 14.01
CA GLU A 227 -0.72 0.66 12.64
C GLU A 227 -0.75 2.16 12.35
N PHE A 228 -1.82 2.85 12.75
CA PHE A 228 -2.01 4.26 12.44
C PHE A 228 -0.92 5.14 13.02
N GLU A 229 -0.64 5.00 14.31
CA GLU A 229 0.40 5.76 15.00
C GLU A 229 1.78 5.34 14.49
N THR A 230 2.04 4.04 14.44
CA THR A 230 3.34 3.48 14.08
C THR A 230 3.74 3.82 12.65
N LEU A 231 2.85 3.62 11.67
CA LEU A 231 3.15 3.92 10.27
C LEU A 231 3.27 5.42 10.05
N THR A 232 2.47 6.25 10.74
CA THR A 232 2.64 7.71 10.67
C THR A 232 4.02 8.14 11.17
N ALA A 233 4.44 7.62 12.33
CA ALA A 233 5.75 7.91 12.90
C ALA A 233 6.91 7.36 12.05
N LEU A 234 6.71 6.21 11.40
CA LEU A 234 7.67 5.60 10.49
C LEU A 234 7.86 6.44 9.23
N VAL A 235 6.76 6.86 8.60
CA VAL A 235 6.75 7.48 7.27
C VAL A 235 7.16 8.95 7.32
N LYS A 236 6.69 9.69 8.33
CA LYS A 236 6.83 11.15 8.42
C LYS A 236 8.30 11.63 8.31
N PRO A 237 9.29 11.04 8.99
CA PRO A 237 10.68 11.50 8.86
C PRO A 237 11.23 11.43 7.43
N TYR A 238 10.87 10.40 6.66
CA TYR A 238 11.30 10.27 5.26
C TYR A 238 10.58 11.27 4.36
N MET A 239 9.28 11.49 4.59
CA MET A 239 8.53 12.52 3.86
C MET A 239 9.08 13.93 4.11
N ASP A 240 9.34 14.28 5.37
CA ASP A 240 9.87 15.58 5.76
C ASP A 240 11.29 15.81 5.18
N ALA A 241 12.09 14.75 5.04
CA ALA A 241 13.41 14.78 4.41
C ALA A 241 13.37 14.73 2.87
N GLY A 242 12.21 14.46 2.25
CA GLY A 242 12.10 14.23 0.81
C GLY A 242 12.79 12.93 0.36
N GLU A 243 12.98 11.99 1.27
CA GLU A 243 13.66 10.71 1.02
C GLU A 243 12.64 9.58 0.77
N PRO A 244 13.01 8.56 -0.02
CA PRO A 244 12.17 7.37 -0.15
C PRO A 244 12.12 6.57 1.15
N LEU A 245 11.01 5.86 1.37
CA LEU A 245 10.90 4.91 2.48
C LEU A 245 11.98 3.82 2.40
N PRO A 246 12.45 3.30 3.55
CA PRO A 246 13.60 2.41 3.60
C PRO A 246 13.24 0.96 3.25
N PHE A 247 12.13 0.72 2.55
CA PHE A 247 11.67 -0.61 2.18
C PHE A 247 11.08 -0.71 0.78
N GLY A 248 11.14 -1.88 0.16
CA GLY A 248 10.67 -2.14 -1.22
C GLY A 248 9.17 -2.39 -1.34
N GLN A 249 8.61 -3.19 -0.42
CA GLN A 249 7.16 -3.43 -0.31
C GLN A 249 6.73 -3.60 1.14
N LEU A 250 5.45 -3.37 1.41
CA LEU A 250 4.82 -3.45 2.73
C LEU A 250 3.59 -4.37 2.67
N GLN A 251 3.57 -5.41 3.48
CA GLN A 251 2.41 -6.25 3.78
C GLN A 251 1.85 -5.76 5.11
N LEU A 252 0.62 -5.24 5.12
CA LEU A 252 0.03 -4.58 6.28
C LEU A 252 -1.35 -5.15 6.54
N GLU A 253 -1.61 -5.67 7.74
CA GLU A 253 -2.98 -5.82 8.22
C GLU A 253 -3.45 -4.50 8.82
N ILE A 254 -4.66 -4.06 8.45
CA ILE A 254 -5.23 -2.78 8.88
C ILE A 254 -6.45 -3.03 9.75
N HIS A 255 -6.38 -2.55 10.99
CA HIS A 255 -7.46 -2.57 11.97
C HIS A 255 -8.16 -1.21 12.03
N VAL A 256 -9.29 -1.00 11.34
CA VAL A 256 -9.96 0.32 11.28
C VAL A 256 -10.87 0.62 12.48
N TRP A 257 -10.75 -0.12 13.57
CA TRP A 257 -11.56 0.10 14.78
C TRP A 257 -11.46 1.54 15.28
N HIS A 258 -12.61 2.10 15.64
CA HIS A 258 -12.74 3.46 16.19
C HIS A 258 -12.21 4.59 15.28
N LYS A 259 -11.97 4.32 13.99
CA LYS A 259 -11.59 5.35 13.02
C LYS A 259 -12.82 5.94 12.35
N THR A 260 -12.76 7.23 12.11
CA THR A 260 -13.67 7.91 11.19
C THR A 260 -13.12 7.85 9.76
N PHE A 261 -14.00 8.00 8.77
CA PHE A 261 -13.59 8.07 7.36
C PHE A 261 -12.54 9.16 7.07
N PRO A 262 -12.69 10.42 7.55
CA PRO A 262 -11.67 11.46 7.31
C PRO A 262 -10.32 11.14 7.95
N GLU A 263 -10.29 10.51 9.14
CA GLU A 263 -9.04 10.06 9.75
C GLU A 263 -8.35 8.98 8.91
N TYR A 264 -9.12 7.99 8.45
CA TYR A 264 -8.61 6.92 7.60
C TYR A 264 -8.12 7.44 6.25
N LEU A 265 -8.91 8.29 5.59
CA LEU A 265 -8.54 8.91 4.31
C LEU A 265 -7.23 9.69 4.44
N LYS A 266 -7.10 10.54 5.46
CA LYS A 266 -5.89 11.35 5.67
C LYS A 266 -4.65 10.50 5.95
N TRP A 267 -4.80 9.44 6.75
CA TRP A 267 -3.72 8.49 7.01
C TRP A 267 -3.31 7.76 5.72
N TRP A 268 -4.28 7.29 4.94
CA TRP A 268 -4.05 6.62 3.68
C TRP A 268 -3.34 7.53 2.65
N GLU A 269 -3.79 8.77 2.50
CA GLU A 269 -3.15 9.77 1.64
C GLU A 269 -1.71 10.07 2.07
N THR A 270 -1.38 9.93 3.36
CA THR A 270 -0.01 10.05 3.86
C THR A 270 0.86 8.90 3.32
N LEU A 271 0.35 7.66 3.30
CA LEU A 271 1.05 6.52 2.71
C LEU A 271 1.23 6.70 1.19
N GLU A 272 0.19 7.18 0.50
CA GLU A 272 0.25 7.47 -0.94
C GLU A 272 1.28 8.55 -1.25
N ALA A 273 1.32 9.63 -0.46
CA ALA A 273 2.29 10.72 -0.59
C ALA A 273 3.73 10.25 -0.32
N ALA A 274 3.91 9.28 0.58
CA ALA A 274 5.19 8.64 0.83
C ALA A 274 5.67 7.72 -0.29
N GLY A 275 4.81 7.39 -1.26
CA GLY A 275 5.12 6.55 -2.40
C GLY A 275 4.65 5.11 -2.26
N LEU A 276 3.75 4.81 -1.32
CA LEU A 276 3.14 3.49 -1.25
C LEU A 276 1.95 3.39 -2.21
N ARG A 277 1.85 2.26 -2.91
CA ARG A 277 0.77 1.96 -3.85
C ARG A 277 0.23 0.55 -3.60
N PRO A 278 -1.06 0.40 -3.25
CA PRO A 278 -1.66 -0.90 -2.97
C PRO A 278 -1.80 -1.71 -4.27
N PHE A 279 -1.20 -2.91 -4.30
CA PHE A 279 -1.30 -3.84 -5.43
C PHE A 279 -2.12 -5.09 -5.13
N TRP A 280 -2.41 -5.33 -3.84
CA TRP A 280 -3.34 -6.37 -3.44
C TRP A 280 -4.12 -5.96 -2.19
N THR A 281 -5.33 -6.48 -2.05
CA THR A 281 -6.13 -6.37 -0.83
C THR A 281 -6.90 -7.67 -0.59
N GLU A 282 -6.99 -8.07 0.67
CA GLU A 282 -7.77 -9.22 1.13
C GLU A 282 -8.54 -8.81 2.38
N PRO A 283 -9.85 -8.54 2.30
CA PRO A 283 -10.68 -8.34 3.49
C PRO A 283 -10.60 -9.56 4.40
N ASN A 284 -10.48 -9.36 5.72
CA ASN A 284 -10.29 -10.46 6.67
C ASN A 284 -11.63 -11.19 6.91
N LEU A 285 -11.96 -12.13 6.01
CA LEU A 285 -13.19 -12.93 6.09
C LEU A 285 -13.17 -13.95 7.22
N VAL A 286 -11.98 -14.35 7.69
CA VAL A 286 -11.83 -15.22 8.87
C VAL A 286 -12.31 -14.49 10.11
N TYR A 287 -11.81 -13.27 10.34
CA TYR A 287 -12.31 -12.37 11.39
C TYR A 287 -13.83 -12.18 11.27
N GLN A 288 -14.33 -11.88 10.06
CA GLN A 288 -15.76 -11.65 9.85
C GLN A 288 -16.64 -12.86 10.17
N ASN A 289 -16.13 -14.09 10.00
CA ASN A 289 -16.87 -15.31 10.34
C ASN A 289 -17.10 -15.45 11.86
N TYR A 290 -16.18 -14.96 12.69
CA TYR A 290 -16.32 -14.96 14.15
C TYR A 290 -16.95 -13.66 14.67
N ASN A 291 -16.73 -12.52 14.01
CA ASN A 291 -17.35 -11.22 14.27
C ASN A 291 -18.77 -11.11 13.68
N ARG A 292 -19.62 -12.13 13.92
CA ARG A 292 -20.95 -12.21 13.30
C ARG A 292 -21.82 -11.04 13.73
N GLY A 293 -22.27 -10.26 12.75
CA GLY A 293 -23.11 -9.07 12.97
C GLY A 293 -22.33 -7.78 13.25
N GLY A 294 -20.99 -7.85 13.29
CA GLY A 294 -20.12 -6.67 13.29
C GLY A 294 -19.75 -6.21 11.88
N SER A 295 -19.05 -5.08 11.82
CA SER A 295 -18.48 -4.53 10.58
C SER A 295 -17.24 -5.32 10.15
N ALA A 296 -16.93 -5.25 8.85
CA ALA A 296 -15.72 -5.83 8.28
C ALA A 296 -14.52 -4.90 8.53
N ASP A 297 -14.12 -4.77 9.79
CA ASP A 297 -13.17 -3.74 10.26
C ASP A 297 -11.69 -4.06 9.94
N LEU A 298 -11.41 -5.22 9.37
CA LEU A 298 -10.04 -5.68 9.10
C LEU A 298 -9.86 -6.00 7.62
N ALA A 299 -8.75 -5.54 7.06
CA ALA A 299 -8.31 -5.92 5.74
C ALA A 299 -6.79 -5.93 5.66
N GLU A 300 -6.27 -6.91 4.92
CA GLU A 300 -4.88 -6.93 4.55
C GLU A 300 -4.66 -6.14 3.26
N TYR A 301 -3.57 -5.39 3.22
CA TYR A 301 -3.10 -4.70 2.04
C TYR A 301 -1.64 -5.00 1.78
N SER A 302 -1.29 -5.09 0.50
CA SER A 302 0.09 -5.21 0.05
C SER A 302 0.43 -4.00 -0.81
N PHE A 303 1.48 -3.29 -0.44
CA PHE A 303 1.90 -2.03 -1.05
C PHE A 303 3.26 -2.18 -1.71
N LEU A 304 3.41 -1.59 -2.88
CA LEU A 304 4.70 -1.38 -3.53
C LEU A 304 5.20 0.03 -3.19
N ASN A 305 6.47 0.17 -2.82
CA ASN A 305 7.11 1.48 -2.75
C ASN A 305 7.62 1.89 -4.14
N ILE A 306 6.97 2.88 -4.73
CA ILE A 306 7.29 3.39 -6.07
C ILE A 306 8.41 4.45 -6.08
N LYS A 307 8.98 4.78 -4.91
CA LYS A 307 10.08 5.74 -4.79
C LYS A 307 11.41 5.05 -4.51
N GLY A 308 12.49 5.79 -4.72
CA GLY A 308 13.84 5.37 -4.36
C GLY A 308 14.46 4.38 -5.34
N ASN A 309 15.21 3.43 -4.82
CA ASN A 309 15.94 2.44 -5.60
C ASN A 309 15.79 1.06 -4.95
N ASN A 310 14.72 0.35 -5.31
CA ASN A 310 14.46 -1.01 -4.87
C ASN A 310 14.32 -1.94 -6.08
N ILE A 311 14.53 -3.24 -5.86
CA ILE A 311 14.61 -4.25 -6.93
C ILE A 311 13.28 -4.53 -7.63
N PHE A 312 12.16 -4.09 -7.04
CA PHE A 312 10.83 -4.25 -7.60
C PHE A 312 10.48 -3.15 -8.62
N ILE A 313 11.13 -1.99 -8.56
CA ILE A 313 10.86 -0.88 -9.48
C ILE A 313 12.01 -0.58 -10.44
N LYS A 314 13.19 -1.17 -10.21
CA LYS A 314 14.36 -1.01 -11.06
C LYS A 314 15.04 -2.35 -11.29
N ASP A 315 15.50 -2.56 -12.52
CA ASP A 315 16.32 -3.72 -12.83
C ASP A 315 17.72 -3.58 -12.23
N PRO A 316 18.25 -4.64 -11.60
CA PRO A 316 19.64 -4.64 -11.16
C PRO A 316 20.54 -4.44 -12.38
N LYS A 317 21.65 -3.70 -12.18
CA LYS A 317 22.63 -3.53 -13.25
C LYS A 317 23.10 -4.92 -13.70
N PRO A 318 23.26 -5.18 -15.01
CA PRO A 318 23.79 -6.44 -15.49
C PRO A 318 25.13 -6.70 -14.80
N THR A 319 25.21 -7.78 -14.02
CA THR A 319 26.50 -8.26 -13.53
C THR A 319 27.25 -8.79 -14.74
N GLY A 320 28.27 -8.05 -15.19
CA GLY A 320 29.13 -8.49 -16.27
C GLY A 320 29.74 -9.85 -15.91
N ASN A 321 29.60 -10.83 -16.82
CA ASN A 321 30.05 -12.22 -16.74
C ASN A 321 29.16 -13.22 -15.99
N MET A 322 27.99 -13.54 -16.57
CA MET A 322 27.58 -14.94 -16.62
C MET A 322 27.93 -15.46 -18.02
N LYS A 323 29.09 -16.13 -18.13
CA LYS A 323 29.36 -17.00 -19.27
C LYS A 323 28.29 -18.09 -19.24
N HIS A 324 27.41 -18.08 -20.23
CA HIS A 324 26.56 -19.21 -20.53
C HIS A 324 27.45 -20.40 -20.90
N GLU A 325 27.78 -21.24 -19.91
CA GLU A 325 28.13 -22.63 -20.20
C GLU A 325 26.83 -23.38 -20.44
N HIS A 326 26.49 -23.52 -21.72
CA HIS A 326 25.51 -24.49 -22.17
C HIS A 326 26.09 -25.90 -21.98
N MET A 327 25.37 -26.75 -21.25
CA MET A 327 25.38 -28.20 -21.43
C MET A 327 23.97 -28.67 -21.70
#